data_AF-A0A5N9I2W6-F1
#
_entry.id   AF-A0A5N9I2W6-F1
#
_cell.length_a   1.000
_cell.length_b   1.000
_cell.length_c   1.000
_cell.angle_alpha   90.00
_cell.angle_beta   90.00
_cell.angle_gamma   90.00
#
_symmetry.space_group_name_H-M   'P 1'
#
loop_
_entity.id
_entity.type
_entity.pdbx_description
1 polymer ?
#
loop_
_entity_poly.entity_id
_entity_poly.type
_entity_poly.pdbx_seq_one_letter_code
_entity_poly.pdbx_strand_id
1 'polypeptide(L)'
;MSKRKPHNMRARLERTCKALVSANHAAVVNIDPSGQQVLINWKNLKQIRVRQVVDAVCDIPHRWTIYLSVLCRTEFGERYNKSVEVAPQGNYRAEHLTDVIEATYSDLRATANPNHLVASGWIAIPTDTTLDEAEAAKIFAAVGAWNQQRAA
;
A
#
# COMPACT_ATOMS: atom_id res chain seq x y z
N MET A 1 33.26 -34.23 -0.85
CA MET A 1 32.26 -33.58 -1.73
C MET A 1 31.01 -33.30 -0.92
N SER A 2 30.66 -32.03 -0.71
CA SER A 2 29.43 -31.66 0.02
C SER A 2 28.19 -32.12 -0.75
N LYS A 3 27.23 -32.72 -0.05
CA LYS A 3 26.00 -33.25 -0.67
C LYS A 3 25.21 -32.08 -1.27
N ARG A 4 24.90 -32.15 -2.57
CA ARG A 4 24.14 -31.09 -3.28
C ARG A 4 22.81 -30.84 -2.54
N LYS A 5 22.49 -29.58 -2.28
CA LYS A 5 21.26 -29.18 -1.58
C LYS A 5 20.03 -29.73 -2.34
N PRO A 6 19.05 -30.35 -1.65
CA PRO A 6 17.86 -30.91 -2.30
C PRO A 6 17.09 -29.83 -3.08
N HIS A 7 16.53 -30.21 -4.22
CA HIS A 7 15.68 -29.32 -5.01
C HIS A 7 14.40 -28.97 -4.23
N ASN A 8 14.25 -27.70 -3.85
CA ASN A 8 13.07 -27.21 -3.13
C ASN A 8 12.17 -26.39 -4.07
N MET A 9 11.12 -27.02 -4.60
CA MET A 9 10.20 -26.40 -5.55
C MET A 9 9.38 -25.27 -4.92
N ARG A 10 8.94 -25.42 -3.67
CA ARG A 10 8.17 -24.40 -2.94
C ARG A 10 8.97 -23.11 -2.81
N ALA A 11 10.21 -23.21 -2.32
CA ALA A 11 11.09 -22.06 -2.18
C ALA A 11 11.43 -21.40 -3.53
N ARG A 12 11.40 -22.17 -4.63
CA ARG A 12 11.59 -21.63 -5.99
C ARG A 12 10.36 -20.87 -6.46
N LEU A 13 9.17 -21.40 -6.24
CA LEU A 13 7.91 -20.73 -6.59
C LEU A 13 7.77 -19.41 -5.82
N GLU A 14 8.00 -19.43 -4.50
CA GLU A 14 7.95 -18.22 -3.67
C GLU A 14 8.90 -17.13 -4.17
N ARG A 15 10.14 -17.49 -4.53
CA ARG A 15 11.10 -16.53 -5.13
C ARG A 15 10.62 -15.98 -6.48
N THR A 16 10.02 -16.82 -7.31
CA THR A 16 9.51 -16.42 -8.62
C THR A 16 8.35 -15.44 -8.47
N CYS A 17 7.43 -15.71 -7.56
CA CYS A 17 6.32 -14.82 -7.28
C CYS A 17 6.77 -13.48 -6.67
N LYS A 18 7.75 -13.48 -5.76
CA LYS A 18 8.36 -12.24 -5.25
C LYS A 18 8.96 -11.39 -6.37
N ALA A 19 9.68 -12.02 -7.31
CA ALA A 19 10.23 -11.34 -8.47
C ALA A 19 9.13 -10.81 -9.42
N LEU A 20 8.03 -11.56 -9.58
CA LEU A 20 6.88 -11.11 -10.37
C LEU A 20 6.25 -9.84 -9.78
N VAL A 21 6.06 -9.83 -8.45
CA VAL A 21 5.49 -8.69 -7.72
C VAL A 21 6.39 -7.46 -7.82
N SER A 22 7.70 -7.61 -7.61
CA SER A 22 8.65 -6.51 -7.69
C SER A 22 8.79 -5.96 -9.11
N ALA A 23 8.83 -6.82 -10.14
CA ALA A 23 8.90 -6.42 -11.54
C ALA A 23 7.65 -5.65 -12.02
N ASN A 24 6.51 -5.90 -11.39
CA ASN A 24 5.27 -5.17 -11.68
C ASN A 24 5.11 -3.90 -10.85
N HIS A 25 6.08 -3.56 -9.98
CA HIS A 25 5.97 -2.43 -9.04
C HIS A 25 4.59 -2.41 -8.36
N ALA A 26 4.15 -3.57 -7.87
CA ALA A 26 2.81 -3.70 -7.32
C ALA A 26 2.68 -2.87 -6.03
N ALA A 27 1.54 -2.22 -5.84
CA ALA A 27 1.15 -1.57 -4.59
C ALA A 27 -0.35 -1.73 -4.40
N VAL A 28 -0.75 -2.09 -3.18
CA VAL A 28 -2.16 -2.08 -2.76
C VAL A 28 -2.46 -0.68 -2.25
N VAL A 29 -3.48 -0.04 -2.81
CA VAL A 29 -3.91 1.30 -2.39
C VAL A 29 -5.34 1.19 -1.89
N ASN A 30 -5.59 1.78 -0.73
CA ASN A 30 -6.93 1.92 -0.17
C ASN A 30 -7.20 3.39 0.14
N ILE A 31 -8.42 3.81 -0.11
CA ILE A 31 -8.88 5.17 0.15
C ILE A 31 -10.24 5.19 0.85
N ASP A 32 -10.39 6.10 1.79
CA ASP A 32 -11.58 6.39 2.57
C ASP A 32 -12.02 7.83 2.33
N PRO A 33 -13.34 8.12 2.34
CA PRO A 33 -14.44 7.27 2.82
C PRO A 33 -15.06 6.30 1.81
N SER A 34 -14.60 6.22 0.57
CA SER A 34 -15.18 5.30 -0.44
C SER A 34 -14.96 3.82 -0.12
N GLY A 35 -13.95 3.50 0.70
CA GLY A 35 -13.52 2.13 0.97
C GLY A 35 -12.87 1.45 -0.25
N GLN A 36 -12.60 2.19 -1.31
CA GLN A 36 -12.07 1.63 -2.55
C GLN A 36 -10.66 1.09 -2.31
N GLN A 37 -10.45 -0.18 -2.63
CA GLN A 37 -9.16 -0.84 -2.61
C GLN A 37 -8.79 -1.35 -4.00
N VAL A 38 -7.59 -1.01 -4.47
CA VAL A 38 -7.09 -1.41 -5.79
C VAL A 38 -5.62 -1.81 -5.73
N LEU A 39 -5.26 -2.80 -6.55
CA LEU A 39 -3.87 -3.12 -6.83
C LEU A 39 -3.41 -2.33 -8.06
N ILE A 40 -2.32 -1.60 -7.95
CA ILE A 40 -1.77 -0.78 -9.04
C ILE A 40 -0.28 -1.06 -9.23
N ASN A 41 0.24 -0.70 -10.41
CA ASN A 41 1.66 -0.47 -10.60
C ASN A 41 1.94 0.98 -10.17
N TRP A 42 2.67 1.17 -9.08
CA TRP A 42 2.86 2.50 -8.48
C TRP A 42 3.80 3.43 -9.28
N LYS A 43 4.55 2.89 -10.25
CA LYS A 43 5.40 3.70 -11.16
C LYS A 43 4.63 4.26 -12.35
N ASN A 44 3.68 3.52 -12.90
CA ASN A 44 2.90 3.96 -14.07
C ASN A 44 1.42 4.25 -13.78
N LEU A 45 0.99 4.04 -12.53
CA LEU A 45 -0.35 4.31 -11.99
C LEU A 45 -1.48 3.48 -12.63
N LYS A 46 -1.15 2.41 -13.37
CA LYS A 46 -2.14 1.53 -13.99
C LYS A 46 -2.58 0.44 -13.01
N GLN A 47 -3.86 0.13 -13.01
CA GLN A 47 -4.41 -0.97 -12.22
C GLN A 47 -3.85 -2.32 -12.71
N ILE A 48 -3.41 -3.15 -11.78
CA ILE A 48 -2.98 -4.52 -12.04
C ILE A 48 -4.19 -5.43 -11.84
N ARG A 49 -4.58 -6.12 -12.93
CA ARG A 49 -5.66 -7.11 -12.93
C ARG A 49 -5.18 -8.54 -13.20
N VAL A 50 -3.87 -8.71 -13.36
CA VAL A 50 -3.25 -10.00 -13.64
C VAL A 50 -3.31 -10.84 -12.37
N ARG A 51 -4.12 -11.90 -12.40
CA ARG A 51 -4.42 -12.74 -11.23
C ARG A 51 -3.17 -13.30 -10.54
N GLN A 52 -2.18 -13.73 -11.31
CA GLN A 52 -0.91 -14.23 -10.78
C GLN A 52 -0.19 -13.20 -9.89
N VAL A 53 -0.27 -11.91 -10.23
CA VAL A 53 0.32 -10.84 -9.42
C VAL A 53 -0.52 -10.60 -8.17
N VAL A 54 -1.85 -10.59 -8.31
CA VAL A 54 -2.78 -10.44 -7.18
C VAL A 54 -2.57 -11.55 -6.15
N ASP A 55 -2.62 -12.81 -6.60
CA ASP A 55 -2.41 -13.98 -5.75
C ASP A 55 -1.02 -13.94 -5.09
N ALA A 56 0.03 -13.56 -5.85
CA ALA A 56 1.38 -13.42 -5.31
C ALA A 56 1.50 -12.33 -4.23
N VAL A 57 0.77 -11.22 -4.35
CA VAL A 57 0.74 -10.16 -3.33
C VAL A 57 0.02 -10.62 -2.06
N CYS A 58 -1.11 -11.33 -2.20
CA CYS A 58 -1.94 -11.74 -1.08
C CYS A 58 -1.38 -12.97 -0.32
N ASP A 59 -0.92 -13.98 -1.05
CA ASP A 59 -0.65 -15.30 -0.47
C ASP A 59 0.77 -15.50 0.02
N ILE A 60 1.72 -14.69 -0.45
CA ILE A 60 3.13 -14.88 -0.14
C ILE A 60 3.59 -13.85 0.90
N PRO A 61 4.36 -14.28 1.92
CA PRO A 61 4.93 -13.33 2.86
C PRO A 61 5.99 -12.42 2.21
N HIS A 62 5.79 -11.11 2.31
CA HIS A 62 6.70 -10.07 1.80
C HIS A 62 7.21 -9.17 2.91
N ARG A 63 8.33 -8.48 2.66
CA ARG A 63 8.64 -7.25 3.38
C ARG A 63 7.73 -6.17 2.85
N TRP A 64 7.19 -5.36 3.76
CA TRP A 64 6.22 -4.34 3.41
C TRP A 64 6.73 -2.96 3.78
N THR A 65 6.44 -2.01 2.90
CA THR A 65 6.45 -0.58 3.21
C THR A 65 5.03 -0.09 3.10
N ILE A 66 4.53 0.51 4.17
CA ILE A 66 3.16 1.01 4.27
C ILE A 66 3.24 2.52 4.45
N TYR A 67 2.69 3.27 3.51
CA TYR A 67 2.58 4.72 3.57
C TYR A 67 1.14 5.09 3.85
N LEU A 68 0.89 5.73 5.00
CA LEU A 68 -0.44 6.19 5.39
C LEU A 68 -0.51 7.70 5.23
N SER A 69 -1.64 8.20 4.74
CA SER A 69 -1.85 9.64 4.61
C SER A 69 -3.28 10.05 4.88
N VAL A 70 -3.42 11.20 5.54
CA VAL A 70 -4.67 11.94 5.67
C VAL A 70 -4.58 13.18 4.79
N LEU A 71 -5.54 13.31 3.88
CA LEU A 71 -5.64 14.40 2.92
C LEU A 71 -6.58 15.45 3.49
N CYS A 72 -6.04 16.65 3.70
CA CYS A 72 -6.72 17.74 4.34
C CYS A 72 -6.87 18.93 3.40
N ARG A 73 -7.90 19.74 3.65
CA ARG A 73 -8.12 21.02 3.00
C ARG A 73 -8.46 22.07 4.05
N THR A 74 -7.72 23.17 4.07
CA THR A 74 -7.97 24.29 4.99
C THR A 74 -9.29 24.98 4.66
N GLU A 75 -9.79 25.81 5.58
CA GLU A 75 -10.96 26.66 5.37
C GLU A 75 -10.81 27.61 4.18
N PHE A 76 -9.58 28.02 3.87
CA PHE A 76 -9.24 28.85 2.70
C PHE A 76 -9.08 28.05 1.40
N GLY A 77 -9.24 26.73 1.47
CA GLY A 77 -9.22 25.83 0.32
C GLY A 77 -7.85 25.27 -0.04
N GLU A 78 -6.79 25.57 0.72
CA GLU A 78 -5.43 25.06 0.51
C GLU A 78 -5.34 23.58 0.90
N ARG A 79 -4.63 22.79 0.09
CA ARG A 79 -4.48 21.34 0.31
C ARG A 79 -3.19 21.05 1.05
N TYR A 80 -3.27 20.19 2.05
CA TYR A 80 -2.10 19.65 2.74
C TYR A 80 -2.37 18.20 3.12
N ASN A 81 -1.30 17.48 3.40
CA ASN A 81 -1.31 16.08 3.80
C ASN A 81 -0.53 15.93 5.11
N LYS A 82 -0.95 14.98 5.94
CA LYS A 82 -0.09 14.42 6.99
C LYS A 82 0.12 12.96 6.65
N SER A 83 1.34 12.48 6.83
CA SER A 83 1.70 11.14 6.40
C SER A 83 2.72 10.51 7.32
N VAL A 84 2.72 9.19 7.34
CA VAL A 84 3.71 8.37 8.03
C VAL A 84 4.02 7.14 7.19
N GLU A 85 5.30 6.77 7.17
CA GLU A 85 5.74 5.52 6.58
C GLU A 85 6.05 4.51 7.70
N VAL A 86 5.57 3.28 7.55
CA VAL A 86 5.79 2.17 8.47
C VAL A 86 6.32 0.98 7.69
N ALA A 87 7.46 0.45 8.14
CA ALA A 87 8.08 -0.75 7.57
C ALA A 87 8.21 -1.84 8.64
N PRO A 88 7.25 -2.80 8.71
CA PRO A 88 7.31 -3.91 9.66
C PRO A 88 8.57 -4.76 9.51
N GLN A 89 9.19 -5.13 10.63
CA GLN A 89 10.42 -5.93 10.64
C GLN A 89 10.11 -7.42 10.41
N GLY A 90 10.02 -7.83 9.14
CA GLY A 90 9.82 -9.25 8.80
C GLY A 90 9.14 -9.47 7.46
N ASN A 91 8.81 -10.74 7.18
CA ASN A 91 7.96 -11.08 6.05
C ASN A 91 6.55 -11.41 6.55
N TYR A 92 5.55 -10.69 6.06
CA TYR A 92 4.15 -10.84 6.46
C TYR A 92 3.27 -11.09 5.24
N ARG A 93 2.18 -11.86 5.40
CA ARG A 93 1.12 -11.92 4.40
C ARG A 93 0.27 -10.65 4.48
N ALA A 94 -0.40 -10.29 3.40
CA ALA A 94 -1.24 -9.09 3.35
C ALA A 94 -2.32 -9.07 4.45
N GLU A 95 -2.90 -10.24 4.77
CA GLU A 95 -3.94 -10.39 5.80
C GLU A 95 -3.48 -9.99 7.21
N HIS A 96 -2.16 -10.07 7.50
CA HIS A 96 -1.59 -9.74 8.81
C HIS A 96 -1.19 -8.27 8.95
N LEU A 97 -1.36 -7.45 7.91
CA LEU A 97 -1.03 -6.02 7.99
C LEU A 97 -2.15 -5.18 8.59
N THR A 98 -3.37 -5.74 8.65
CA THR A 98 -4.60 -5.04 9.06
C THR A 98 -4.40 -4.31 10.40
N ASP A 99 -3.92 -5.01 11.43
CA ASP A 99 -3.77 -4.45 12.77
C ASP A 99 -2.76 -3.28 12.80
N VAL A 100 -1.65 -3.41 12.07
CA VAL A 100 -0.61 -2.36 11.99
C VAL A 100 -1.13 -1.14 11.24
N ILE A 101 -1.85 -1.36 10.15
CA ILE A 101 -2.47 -0.30 9.36
C ILE A 101 -3.51 0.41 10.22
N GLU A 102 -4.43 -0.31 10.85
CA GLU A 102 -5.55 0.26 11.61
C GLU A 102 -5.07 1.09 12.81
N ALA A 103 -4.09 0.58 13.57
CA ALA A 103 -3.51 1.32 14.68
C ALA A 103 -2.87 2.63 14.21
N THR A 104 -1.97 2.55 13.22
CA THR A 104 -1.26 3.72 12.70
C THR A 104 -2.21 4.71 12.03
N TYR A 105 -3.24 4.20 11.36
CA TYR A 105 -4.25 5.01 10.67
C TYR A 105 -5.10 5.79 11.67
N SER A 106 -5.52 5.14 12.76
CA SER A 106 -6.30 5.78 13.83
C SER A 106 -5.51 6.90 14.51
N ASP A 107 -4.24 6.64 14.81
CA ASP A 107 -3.33 7.63 15.40
C ASP A 107 -3.11 8.81 14.46
N LEU A 108 -2.82 8.55 13.18
CA LEU A 108 -2.60 9.60 12.18
C LEU A 108 -3.85 10.48 12.02
N ARG A 109 -5.02 9.86 11.96
CA ARG A 109 -6.31 10.56 11.83
C ARG A 109 -6.61 11.42 13.05
N ALA A 110 -6.26 10.96 14.26
CA ALA A 110 -6.41 11.75 15.48
C ALA A 110 -5.55 13.03 15.48
N THR A 111 -4.43 13.05 14.73
CA THR A 111 -3.61 14.27 14.59
C THR A 111 -4.19 15.28 13.59
N ALA A 112 -5.14 14.89 12.74
CA ALA A 112 -5.73 15.75 11.72
C ALA A 112 -6.89 16.57 12.29
N ASN A 113 -7.04 17.82 11.83
CA ASN A 113 -8.23 18.60 12.14
C ASN A 113 -9.45 17.95 11.45
N PRO A 114 -10.48 17.49 12.19
CA PRO A 114 -11.64 16.84 11.60
C PRO A 114 -12.37 17.71 10.57
N ASN A 115 -12.36 19.04 10.74
CA ASN A 115 -13.00 19.98 9.82
C ASN A 115 -12.25 20.13 8.49
N HIS A 116 -10.96 19.77 8.47
CA HIS A 116 -10.14 19.82 7.26
C HIS A 116 -10.07 18.47 6.55
N LEU A 117 -10.45 17.37 7.20
CA LEU A 117 -10.28 16.03 6.65
C LEU A 117 -11.20 15.82 5.44
N VAL A 118 -10.60 15.62 4.27
CA VAL A 118 -11.32 15.32 3.02
C VAL A 118 -11.36 13.81 2.78
N ALA A 119 -10.20 13.18 2.94
CA ALA A 119 -9.99 11.78 2.67
C ALA A 119 -8.80 11.25 3.47
N SER A 120 -8.71 9.95 3.53
CA SER A 120 -7.56 9.26 4.12
C SER A 120 -7.31 7.98 3.35
N GLY A 121 -6.13 7.40 3.50
CA GLY A 121 -5.80 6.18 2.78
C GLY A 121 -4.41 5.69 3.09
N TRP A 122 -4.11 4.52 2.55
CA TRP A 122 -2.82 3.89 2.71
C TRP A 122 -2.37 3.22 1.42
N ILE A 123 -1.06 3.11 1.26
CA ILE A 123 -0.37 2.47 0.15
C ILE A 123 0.54 1.41 0.76
N ALA A 124 0.30 0.14 0.47
CA ALA A 124 1.13 -0.97 0.91
C ALA A 124 1.91 -1.56 -0.27
N ILE A 125 3.24 -1.45 -0.20
CA ILE A 125 4.16 -1.96 -1.21
C ILE A 125 4.82 -3.22 -0.66
N PRO A 126 4.67 -4.40 -1.31
CA PRO A 126 5.26 -5.68 -0.90
C PRO A 126 6.76 -5.79 -1.25
N THR A 127 7.50 -4.69 -1.06
CA THR A 127 8.95 -4.63 -1.23
C THR A 127 9.53 -3.64 -0.23
N ASP A 128 10.78 -3.89 0.17
CA ASP A 128 11.58 -2.99 1.01
C ASP A 128 12.02 -1.78 0.16
N THR A 129 11.16 -0.75 0.12
CA THR A 129 11.38 0.52 -0.60
C THR A 129 10.88 1.66 0.27
N THR A 130 11.29 2.89 -0.03
CA THR A 130 10.64 4.09 0.52
C THR A 130 9.74 4.70 -0.55
N LEU A 131 8.69 5.39 -0.11
CA LEU A 131 7.80 6.13 -1.01
C LEU A 131 7.91 7.62 -0.71
N ASP A 132 8.35 8.39 -1.71
CA ASP A 132 8.40 9.84 -1.58
C ASP A 132 6.98 10.43 -1.48
N GLU A 133 6.84 11.53 -0.75
CA GLU A 133 5.57 12.22 -0.54
C GLU A 133 4.94 12.67 -1.86
N ALA A 134 5.75 13.16 -2.81
CA ALA A 134 5.26 13.55 -4.12
C ALA A 134 4.81 12.35 -4.97
N GLU A 135 5.44 11.17 -4.81
CA GLU A 135 4.99 9.93 -5.46
C GLU A 135 3.68 9.44 -4.84
N ALA A 136 3.59 9.43 -3.50
CA ALA A 136 2.36 9.07 -2.79
C ALA A 136 1.18 9.98 -3.17
N ALA A 137 1.40 11.29 -3.25
CA ALA A 137 0.39 12.26 -3.68
C ALA A 137 -0.12 11.97 -5.09
N LYS A 138 0.75 11.59 -6.04
CA LYS A 138 0.35 11.18 -7.40
C LYS A 138 -0.50 9.93 -7.39
N ILE A 139 -0.13 8.93 -6.58
CA ILE A 139 -0.88 7.69 -6.43
C ILE A 139 -2.28 7.98 -5.90
N PHE A 140 -2.38 8.72 -4.79
CA PHE A 140 -3.67 9.09 -4.19
C PHE A 140 -4.54 9.90 -5.16
N ALA A 141 -3.94 10.85 -5.89
CA ALA A 141 -4.67 11.61 -6.91
C ALA A 141 -5.20 10.69 -8.03
N ALA A 142 -4.39 9.75 -8.51
CA ALA A 142 -4.76 8.83 -9.58
C ALA A 142 -5.88 7.86 -9.19
N VAL A 143 -5.93 7.43 -7.93
CA VAL A 143 -7.04 6.60 -7.42
C VAL A 143 -8.27 7.41 -7.00
N GLY A 144 -8.23 8.74 -7.12
CA GLY A 144 -9.38 9.60 -6.89
C GLY A 144 -9.57 10.06 -5.44
N ALA A 145 -8.52 10.04 -4.60
CA ALA A 145 -8.63 10.36 -3.18
C ALA A 145 -9.25 11.74 -2.88
N TRP A 146 -9.08 12.72 -3.78
CA TRP A 146 -9.63 14.07 -3.64
C TRP A 146 -11.09 14.23 -4.08
N ASN A 147 -11.64 13.25 -4.80
CA ASN A 147 -12.99 13.30 -5.38
C ASN A 147 -13.82 12.11 -4.89
N GLN A 148 -13.86 11.90 -3.58
CA GLN A 148 -14.58 10.76 -2.99
C GLN A 148 -16.02 11.13 -2.64
N GLN A 149 -16.94 10.23 -2.99
CA GLN A 149 -18.29 10.20 -2.44
C GLN A 149 -18.30 9.17 -1.30
N ARG A 150 -18.97 9.49 -0.19
CA ARG A 150 -19.22 8.50 0.88
C ARG A 150 -20.02 7.35 0.27
N ALA A 151 -19.59 6.11 0.53
CA ALA A 151 -20.45 4.96 0.30
C ALA A 151 -21.71 5.13 1.17
N ALA A 152 -22.88 5.01 0.54
CA ALA A 152 -24.19 5.17 1.17
C ALA A 152 -24.52 4.03 2.15
#